data_AF-J3LW19-F1
#
_entry.id   AF-J3LW19-F1
#
_cell.length_a   1.000
_cell.length_b   1.000
_cell.length_c   1.000
_cell.angle_alpha   90.00
_cell.angle_beta   90.00
_cell.angle_gamma   90.00
#
_symmetry.space_group_name_H-M   'P 1'
#
loop_
_entity.id
_entity.type
_entity.pdbx_description
1 polymer ?
#
loop_
_entity_poly.entity_id
_entity_poly.type
_entity_poly.pdbx_seq_one_letter_code
_entity_poly.pdbx_strand_id
1 'polypeptide(L)'
;STVHDDSRRTTDGEPQIAASSSSRGGAGCKSKTRAESPGVIWPTHINEREESEFKHRLIGALSKPFSQEEYDKLYGMPSIRNPPMKERQTRSGVKAYKCPHGIGKSYFDHYPDLAEQVENTSCSNRLALLRGLFFWLENVAHEHQFRPWSNDNKCLKVI
;
A
#
# COMPACT_ATOMS: atom_id res chain seq x y z
N SER A 1 2.74 71.72 28.00
CA SER A 1 2.36 71.25 26.65
C SER A 1 1.96 69.80 26.73
N THR A 2 0.73 69.53 26.32
CA THR A 2 0.07 68.24 26.12
C THR A 2 0.54 67.57 24.83
N VAL A 3 0.71 66.24 24.83
CA VAL A 3 0.14 65.16 23.95
C VAL A 3 0.92 63.86 24.24
N HIS A 4 0.34 62.79 24.77
CA HIS A 4 -0.54 61.73 24.19
C HIS A 4 0.17 60.67 23.32
N ASP A 5 -0.29 59.42 23.54
CA ASP A 5 -0.23 58.21 22.71
C ASP A 5 1.08 57.41 22.58
N ASP A 6 1.10 56.09 22.39
CA ASP A 6 0.28 54.89 22.65
C ASP A 6 1.08 53.74 22.00
N SER A 7 0.64 52.49 22.19
CA SER A 7 0.97 51.29 21.39
C SER A 7 2.26 50.57 21.77
N ARG A 8 2.23 49.57 22.68
CA ARG A 8 1.68 48.20 22.54
C ARG A 8 2.02 47.49 21.22
N ARG A 9 2.54 46.27 21.42
CA ARG A 9 2.41 45.06 20.57
C ARG A 9 3.38 45.07 19.38
N THR A 10 4.36 44.16 19.36
CA THR A 10 4.08 42.82 18.85
C THR A 10 5.02 41.80 19.47
N THR A 11 4.45 40.86 20.21
CA THR A 11 5.07 39.56 20.46
C THR A 11 5.11 38.81 19.13
N ASP A 12 6.29 38.46 18.65
CA ASP A 12 6.46 37.55 17.52
C ASP A 12 5.73 36.25 17.81
N GLY A 13 4.59 36.08 17.15
CA GLY A 13 3.86 34.84 17.10
C GLY A 13 4.59 33.91 16.13
N GLU A 14 5.45 33.07 16.68
CA GLU A 14 5.92 31.87 16.00
C GLU A 14 4.69 30.98 15.72
N PRO A 15 4.32 30.71 14.45
CA PRO A 15 3.30 29.73 14.17
C PRO A 15 3.95 28.35 14.37
N GLN A 16 3.67 27.75 15.52
CA GLN A 16 3.88 26.33 15.71
C GLN A 16 3.08 25.60 14.65
N ILE A 17 3.81 25.04 13.68
CA ILE A 17 3.27 24.14 12.68
C ILE A 17 2.87 22.90 13.47
N ALA A 18 1.61 22.85 13.89
CA ALA A 18 1.01 21.68 14.46
C ALA A 18 1.08 20.59 13.39
N ALA A 19 2.08 19.71 13.54
CA ALA A 19 2.06 18.41 12.90
C ALA A 19 0.76 17.75 13.34
N SER A 20 -0.24 17.80 12.47
CA SER A 20 -1.50 17.10 12.66
C SER A 20 -1.15 15.62 12.60
N SER A 21 -0.84 15.07 13.78
CA SER A 21 -0.79 13.66 14.05
C SER A 21 -2.18 13.11 13.75
N SER A 22 -2.38 12.70 12.50
CA SER A 22 -3.44 11.77 12.14
C SER A 22 -3.10 10.43 12.77
N SER A 23 -3.40 10.33 14.06
CA SER A 23 -3.55 9.08 14.78
C SER A 23 -4.71 8.33 14.13
N ARG A 24 -4.46 7.68 12.99
CA ARG A 24 -5.37 6.68 12.45
C ARG A 24 -5.30 5.51 13.41
N GLY A 25 -6.30 5.39 14.26
CA GLY A 25 -6.48 4.25 15.15
C GLY A 25 -6.34 2.98 14.33
N GLY A 26 -5.26 2.24 14.58
CA GLY A 26 -5.08 0.90 14.02
C GLY A 26 -6.24 0.06 14.53
N ALA A 27 -7.11 -0.37 13.62
CA ALA A 27 -8.10 -1.39 13.91
C ALA A 27 -7.34 -2.69 14.19
N GLY A 28 -6.95 -2.89 15.46
CA GLY A 28 -6.22 -4.07 15.89
C GLY A 28 -7.01 -5.31 15.55
N CYS A 29 -6.46 -6.13 14.66
CA CYS A 29 -6.98 -7.47 14.38
C CYS A 29 -6.85 -8.29 15.67
N LYS A 30 -7.97 -8.56 16.36
CA LYS A 30 -7.97 -9.44 17.54
C LYS A 30 -7.75 -10.87 17.09
N SER A 31 -6.50 -11.30 16.99
CA SER A 31 -6.13 -12.69 16.80
C SER A 31 -6.45 -13.47 18.08
N LYS A 32 -7.60 -14.17 18.09
CA LYS A 32 -7.83 -15.23 19.08
C LYS A 32 -6.80 -16.33 18.81
N THR A 33 -5.85 -16.47 19.70
CA THR A 33 -4.93 -17.61 19.71
C THR A 33 -5.70 -18.90 19.97
N ARG A 34 -5.28 -19.96 19.26
CA ARG A 34 -5.63 -21.38 19.41
C ARG A 34 -6.93 -21.84 18.74
N ALA A 35 -6.82 -22.05 17.44
CA ALA A 35 -7.25 -23.26 16.74
C ALA A 35 -6.58 -23.23 15.36
N GLU A 36 -6.01 -24.36 14.93
CA GLU A 36 -5.56 -24.59 13.56
C GLU A 36 -6.69 -24.15 12.62
N SER A 37 -6.54 -22.95 12.04
CA SER A 37 -7.50 -22.44 11.07
C SER A 37 -7.11 -23.00 9.72
N PRO A 38 -8.08 -23.29 8.85
CA PRO A 38 -7.81 -23.83 7.52
C PRO A 38 -6.83 -22.89 6.85
N GLY A 39 -5.77 -23.46 6.27
CA GLY A 39 -4.73 -22.70 5.58
C GLY A 39 -5.34 -21.64 4.68
N VAL A 40 -4.66 -20.50 4.56
CA VAL A 40 -5.08 -19.37 3.72
C VAL A 40 -5.64 -19.91 2.40
N ILE A 41 -6.93 -19.64 2.16
CA ILE A 41 -7.59 -20.09 0.94
C ILE A 41 -7.13 -19.18 -0.19
N TRP A 42 -6.06 -19.60 -0.84
CA TRP A 42 -5.57 -18.96 -2.05
C TRP A 42 -6.51 -19.25 -3.21
N PRO A 43 -6.65 -18.31 -4.17
CA PRO A 43 -7.47 -18.60 -5.33
C PRO A 43 -6.84 -19.77 -6.09
N THR A 44 -7.62 -20.81 -6.40
CA THR A 44 -7.15 -22.14 -6.85
C THR A 44 -6.20 -22.09 -8.04
N HIS A 45 -6.31 -21.03 -8.86
CA HIS A 45 -5.44 -20.76 -10.00
C HIS A 45 -3.93 -20.72 -9.66
N ILE A 46 -3.51 -20.41 -8.42
CA ILE A 46 -2.09 -20.46 -8.04
C ILE A 46 -1.57 -21.89 -8.17
N ASN A 47 -2.37 -22.87 -7.74
CA ASN A 47 -2.00 -24.29 -7.79
C ASN A 47 -2.07 -24.83 -9.22
N GLU A 48 -3.01 -24.35 -10.04
CA GLU A 48 -3.22 -24.75 -11.43
C GLU A 48 -2.12 -24.24 -12.40
N ARG A 49 -1.34 -23.23 -12.01
CA ARG A 49 -0.20 -22.75 -12.81
C ARG A 49 0.95 -23.75 -12.83
N GLU A 50 1.74 -23.71 -13.90
CA GLU A 50 2.97 -24.50 -14.04
C GLU A 50 3.92 -24.31 -12.85
N GLU A 51 4.67 -25.36 -12.53
CA GLU A 51 5.70 -25.31 -11.49
C GLU A 51 6.85 -24.43 -11.96
N SER A 52 7.05 -23.30 -11.29
CA SER A 52 8.10 -22.33 -11.58
C SER A 52 8.80 -21.91 -10.30
N GLU A 53 10.05 -21.42 -10.42
CA GLU A 53 10.82 -20.89 -9.28
C GLU A 53 10.06 -19.75 -8.59
N PHE A 54 9.37 -18.91 -9.37
CA PHE A 54 8.45 -17.89 -8.87
C PHE A 54 7.32 -18.49 -8.02
N LYS A 55 6.61 -19.52 -8.52
CA LYS A 55 5.51 -20.17 -7.79
C LYS A 55 5.98 -20.74 -6.46
N HIS A 56 7.13 -21.44 -6.43
CA HIS A 56 7.67 -22.01 -5.19
C HIS A 56 8.02 -20.94 -4.17
N ARG A 57 8.70 -19.86 -4.59
CA ARG A 57 9.06 -18.74 -3.70
C ARG A 57 7.83 -18.01 -3.20
N LEU A 58 6.84 -17.81 -4.05
CA LEU A 58 5.56 -17.23 -3.67
C LEU A 58 4.88 -18.09 -2.61
N ILE A 59 4.69 -19.40 -2.85
CA ILE A 59 4.09 -20.32 -1.88
C ILE A 59 4.84 -20.26 -0.53
N GLY A 60 6.17 -20.23 -0.54
CA GLY A 60 6.98 -20.10 0.68
C GLY A 60 6.80 -18.77 1.41
N ALA A 61 6.60 -17.67 0.69
CA ALA A 61 6.26 -16.38 1.31
C ALA A 61 4.85 -16.40 1.93
N LEU A 62 3.92 -17.06 1.24
CA LEU A 62 2.51 -17.15 1.61
C LEU A 62 2.23 -18.14 2.75
N SER A 63 3.04 -19.19 2.90
CA SER A 63 2.92 -20.21 3.95
C SER A 63 3.38 -19.74 5.33
N LYS A 64 3.96 -18.54 5.43
CA LYS A 64 4.39 -17.97 6.71
C LYS A 64 3.19 -17.81 7.66
N PRO A 65 3.35 -18.07 8.98
CA PRO A 65 2.26 -17.88 9.93
C PRO A 65 1.88 -16.40 10.05
N PHE A 66 0.69 -16.12 10.58
CA PHE A 66 0.23 -14.75 10.78
C PHE A 66 1.11 -14.00 11.80
N SER A 67 1.50 -12.77 11.47
CA SER A 67 2.22 -11.86 12.37
C SER A 67 1.51 -10.51 12.40
N GLN A 68 1.13 -10.05 13.59
CA GLN A 68 0.42 -8.78 13.76
C GLN A 68 1.30 -7.57 13.38
N GLU A 69 2.57 -7.60 13.77
CA GLU A 69 3.54 -6.53 13.42
C GLU A 69 3.70 -6.39 11.90
N GLU A 70 3.80 -7.53 11.22
CA GLU A 70 3.88 -7.55 9.76
C GLU A 70 2.60 -7.03 9.12
N TYR A 71 1.44 -7.41 9.65
CA TYR A 71 0.16 -6.91 9.18
C TYR A 71 0.05 -5.39 9.29
N ASP A 72 0.39 -4.82 10.45
CA ASP A 72 0.30 -3.38 10.66
C ASP A 72 1.22 -2.62 9.69
N LYS A 73 2.43 -3.15 9.45
CA LYS A 73 3.38 -2.62 8.47
C LYS A 73 2.85 -2.70 7.04
N LEU A 74 2.33 -3.86 6.64
CA LEU A 74 1.93 -4.11 5.25
C LEU A 74 0.56 -3.53 4.92
N TYR A 75 -0.36 -3.33 5.87
CA TYR A 75 -1.70 -2.82 5.59
C TYR A 75 -1.70 -1.31 5.31
N GLY A 76 -0.84 -0.55 6.01
CA GLY A 76 -0.74 0.90 5.83
C GLY A 76 -0.15 1.30 4.47
N MET A 77 0.80 0.52 3.96
CA MET A 77 1.61 0.87 2.79
C MET A 77 0.82 0.93 1.47
N PRO A 78 -0.04 -0.05 1.13
CA PRO A 78 -0.81 -0.05 -0.11
C PRO A 78 -1.84 1.07 -0.22
N SER A 79 -2.29 1.59 0.93
CA SER A 79 -3.28 2.67 1.01
C SER A 79 -2.68 4.08 0.82
N ILE A 80 -1.34 4.19 0.73
CA ILE A 80 -0.66 5.49 0.60
C ILE A 80 -0.91 6.07 -0.81
N ARG A 81 -1.51 7.26 -0.85
CA ARG A 81 -1.69 8.07 -2.06
C ARG A 81 -0.58 9.11 -2.18
N ASN A 82 0.54 8.73 -2.78
CA ASN A 82 1.66 9.67 -2.98
C ASN A 82 1.27 10.74 -4.02
N PRO A 83 1.66 12.03 -3.85
CA PRO A 83 1.41 13.04 -4.87
C PRO A 83 2.04 12.64 -6.20
N PRO A 84 1.35 12.83 -7.34
CA PRO A 84 1.88 12.42 -8.62
C PRO A 84 3.08 13.32 -8.97
N MET A 85 4.15 12.67 -9.39
CA MET A 85 5.33 13.34 -9.92
C MET A 85 5.11 13.58 -11.41
N LYS A 86 5.41 14.79 -11.89
CA LYS A 86 5.37 15.14 -13.30
C LYS A 86 6.76 15.54 -13.76
N GLU A 87 7.05 15.24 -15.00
CA GLU A 87 8.25 15.70 -15.66
C GLU A 87 7.90 16.92 -16.53
N ARG A 88 8.77 17.93 -16.48
CA ARG A 88 8.72 19.08 -17.38
C ARG A 88 10.03 19.17 -18.12
N GLN A 89 9.98 19.11 -19.44
CA GLN A 89 11.14 19.40 -20.25
C GLN A 89 11.43 20.90 -20.21
N THR A 90 12.65 21.23 -19.83
CA THR A 90 13.16 22.60 -19.76
C THR A 90 14.34 22.75 -20.71
N ARG A 91 14.80 23.99 -20.92
CA ARG A 91 16.01 24.26 -21.71
C ARG A 91 17.25 23.61 -21.08
N SER A 92 17.23 23.33 -19.78
CA SER A 92 18.31 22.65 -19.05
C SER A 92 18.08 21.15 -18.86
N GLY A 93 17.17 20.54 -19.65
CA GLY A 93 16.83 19.12 -19.53
C GLY A 93 15.50 18.84 -18.81
N VAL A 94 15.26 17.59 -18.45
CA VAL A 94 14.01 17.15 -17.81
C VAL A 94 14.07 17.40 -16.30
N LYS A 95 13.07 18.10 -15.74
CA LYS A 95 12.92 18.30 -14.29
C LYS A 95 11.65 17.63 -13.78
N ALA A 96 11.80 16.78 -12.78
CA ALA A 96 10.69 16.19 -12.04
C ALA A 96 10.18 17.18 -10.97
N TYR A 97 8.87 17.35 -10.85
CA TYR A 97 8.21 18.17 -9.84
C TYR A 97 6.96 17.48 -9.30
N LYS A 98 6.64 17.70 -8.03
CA LYS A 98 5.40 17.19 -7.42
C LYS A 98 4.22 18.06 -7.87
N CYS A 99 3.09 17.44 -8.19
CA CYS A 99 1.86 18.19 -8.43
C CYS A 99 1.21 18.57 -7.08
N PRO A 100 1.13 19.86 -6.72
CA PRO A 100 0.64 20.28 -5.41
C PRO A 100 -0.83 19.91 -5.17
N HIS A 101 -1.64 19.92 -6.23
CA HIS A 101 -3.07 19.60 -6.20
C HIS A 101 -3.38 18.21 -6.75
N GLY A 102 -2.35 17.41 -7.07
CA GLY A 102 -2.54 16.06 -7.57
C GLY A 102 -2.65 15.07 -6.42
N ILE A 103 -3.73 14.30 -6.39
CA ILE A 103 -3.81 13.09 -5.57
C ILE A 103 -3.35 11.93 -6.46
N GLY A 104 -2.26 11.26 -6.09
CA GLY A 104 -1.84 10.07 -6.83
C GLY A 104 -2.68 8.87 -6.44
N LYS A 105 -2.57 7.84 -7.26
CA LYS A 105 -3.22 6.56 -7.02
C LYS A 105 -2.41 5.77 -5.99
N SER A 106 -3.12 5.17 -5.03
CA SER A 106 -2.58 4.13 -4.15
C SER A 106 -2.54 2.79 -4.88
N TYR A 107 -1.89 1.79 -4.30
CA TYR A 107 -1.87 0.44 -4.88
C TYR A 107 -3.28 -0.15 -4.99
N PHE A 108 -4.15 0.14 -4.02
CA PHE A 108 -5.56 -0.26 -4.07
C PHE A 108 -6.36 0.48 -5.15
N ASP A 109 -5.98 1.72 -5.49
CA ASP A 109 -6.59 2.43 -6.63
C ASP A 109 -6.13 1.86 -7.99
N HIS A 110 -4.98 1.17 -8.03
CA HIS A 110 -4.47 0.48 -9.23
C HIS A 110 -5.05 -0.94 -9.40
N TYR A 111 -5.37 -1.61 -8.29
CA TYR A 111 -5.86 -2.99 -8.26
C TYR A 111 -7.14 -3.07 -7.42
N PRO A 112 -8.30 -2.68 -8.00
CA PRO A 112 -9.57 -2.66 -7.26
C PRO A 112 -10.04 -4.06 -6.85
N ASP A 113 -9.69 -5.08 -7.63
CA ASP A 113 -9.91 -6.50 -7.34
C ASP A 113 -9.17 -6.95 -6.06
N LEU A 114 -7.94 -6.48 -5.88
CA LEU A 114 -7.19 -6.72 -4.65
C LEU A 114 -7.80 -5.97 -3.47
N ALA A 115 -8.18 -4.70 -3.67
CA ALA A 115 -8.77 -3.87 -2.63
C ALA A 115 -10.05 -4.53 -2.07
N GLU A 116 -10.93 -5.00 -2.96
CA GLU A 116 -12.17 -5.70 -2.60
C GLU A 116 -11.88 -6.99 -1.80
N GLN A 117 -10.91 -7.81 -2.23
CA GLN A 117 -10.55 -9.02 -1.49
C GLN A 117 -9.94 -8.69 -0.11
N VAL A 118 -9.10 -7.67 -0.02
CA VAL A 118 -8.52 -7.22 1.24
C VAL A 118 -9.63 -6.78 2.20
N GLU A 119 -10.59 -5.98 1.75
CA GLU A 119 -11.69 -5.48 2.59
C GLU A 119 -12.61 -6.61 3.08
N ASN A 120 -12.91 -7.59 2.22
CA ASN A 120 -13.91 -8.64 2.49
C ASN A 120 -13.36 -9.91 3.15
N THR A 121 -12.06 -9.98 3.47
CA THR A 121 -11.43 -11.18 4.03
C THR A 121 -11.00 -11.03 5.49
N SER A 122 -10.75 -12.17 6.15
CA SER A 122 -10.21 -12.21 7.52
C SER A 122 -8.79 -11.64 7.59
N CYS A 123 -8.36 -11.18 8.76
CA CYS A 123 -7.01 -10.60 8.93
C CYS A 123 -5.88 -11.52 8.47
N SER A 124 -6.02 -12.84 8.65
CA SER A 124 -5.03 -13.83 8.18
C SER A 124 -4.94 -13.83 6.66
N ASN A 125 -6.08 -13.94 5.97
CA ASN A 125 -6.14 -13.94 4.51
C ASN A 125 -5.72 -12.59 3.94
N ARG A 126 -6.08 -11.49 4.61
CA ARG A 126 -5.68 -10.14 4.26
C ARG A 126 -4.17 -9.97 4.32
N LEU A 127 -3.51 -10.41 5.40
CA LEU A 127 -2.05 -10.41 5.49
C LEU A 127 -1.43 -11.20 4.34
N ALA A 128 -2.02 -12.34 4.02
CA ALA A 128 -1.61 -13.14 2.91
C ALA A 128 -1.69 -12.36 1.58
N LEU A 129 -2.83 -11.76 1.25
CA LEU A 129 -3.00 -10.94 0.05
C LEU A 129 -1.95 -9.82 -0.04
N LEU A 130 -1.66 -9.17 1.10
CA LEU A 130 -0.61 -8.16 1.18
C LEU A 130 0.78 -8.74 0.90
N ARG A 131 1.12 -9.89 1.47
CA ARG A 131 2.39 -10.59 1.16
C ARG A 131 2.47 -10.93 -0.32
N GLY A 132 1.38 -11.40 -0.92
CA GLY A 132 1.29 -11.67 -2.36
C GLY A 132 1.53 -10.41 -3.21
N LEU A 133 0.94 -9.28 -2.81
CA LEU A 133 1.18 -7.97 -3.45
C LEU A 133 2.65 -7.57 -3.40
N PHE A 134 3.26 -7.52 -2.22
CA PHE A 134 4.64 -7.05 -2.08
C PHE A 134 5.63 -8.03 -2.72
N PHE A 135 5.40 -9.34 -2.58
CA PHE A 135 6.21 -10.33 -3.28
C PHE A 135 6.16 -10.12 -4.79
N TRP A 136 4.96 -9.90 -5.34
CA TRP A 136 4.80 -9.62 -6.76
C TRP A 136 5.52 -8.33 -7.20
N LEU A 137 5.37 -7.24 -6.43
CA LEU A 137 6.04 -5.97 -6.74
C LEU A 137 7.56 -6.11 -6.75
N GLU A 138 8.13 -6.86 -5.81
CA GLU A 138 9.57 -7.13 -5.75
C GLU A 138 10.06 -8.03 -6.89
N ASN A 139 9.17 -8.84 -7.46
CA ASN A 139 9.52 -9.88 -8.44
C ASN A 139 8.86 -9.67 -9.82
N VAL A 140 8.35 -8.47 -10.11
CA VAL A 140 7.61 -8.17 -11.35
C VAL A 140 8.47 -8.27 -12.63
N ALA A 141 9.80 -8.21 -12.49
CA ALA A 141 10.74 -8.34 -13.61
C ALA A 141 11.13 -9.79 -13.93
N HIS A 142 10.68 -10.78 -13.14
CA HIS A 142 11.00 -12.19 -13.36
C HIS A 142 10.09 -12.84 -14.41
N GLU A 143 10.63 -13.86 -15.08
CA GLU A 143 9.87 -14.71 -16.00
C GLU A 143 8.77 -15.47 -15.25
N HIS A 144 7.64 -15.72 -15.94
CA HIS A 144 6.47 -16.41 -15.39
C HIS A 144 5.82 -15.75 -14.16
N GLN A 145 6.11 -14.47 -13.91
CA GLN A 145 5.44 -13.70 -12.86
C GLN A 145 3.94 -13.60 -13.13
N PHE A 146 3.15 -13.66 -12.05
CA PHE A 146 1.71 -13.46 -12.11
C PHE A 146 1.23 -12.80 -10.82
N ARG A 147 0.10 -12.10 -10.89
CA ARG A 147 -0.54 -11.50 -9.72
C ARG A 147 -1.21 -12.59 -8.87
N PRO A 148 -0.78 -12.83 -7.62
CA PRO A 148 -1.31 -13.93 -6.81
C PRO A 148 -2.79 -13.82 -6.45
N TRP A 149 -3.35 -12.61 -6.49
CA TRP A 149 -4.76 -12.33 -6.16
C TRP A 149 -5.68 -12.30 -7.39
N SER A 150 -5.13 -12.32 -8.61
CA SER A 150 -5.88 -12.19 -9.86
C SER A 150 -5.59 -13.34 -10.82
N ASN A 151 -6.66 -13.94 -11.34
CA ASN A 151 -6.55 -14.93 -12.40
C ASN A 151 -6.37 -14.25 -13.76
N ASP A 152 -5.13 -13.81 -14.03
CA ASP A 152 -4.73 -13.13 -15.27
C ASP A 152 -4.61 -14.05 -16.48
N ASN A 153 -4.97 -15.34 -16.36
CA ASN A 153 -5.00 -16.30 -17.47
C ASN A 153 -5.95 -15.87 -18.61
N LYS A 154 -6.66 -14.75 -18.45
CA LYS A 154 -7.52 -14.12 -19.46
C LYS A 154 -6.79 -13.08 -20.34
N CYS A 155 -5.55 -12.68 -20.03
CA CYS A 155 -4.85 -11.64 -20.81
C CYS A 155 -4.06 -12.13 -22.04
N LEU A 156 -4.11 -13.42 -22.38
CA LEU A 156 -3.60 -13.94 -23.65
C LEU A 156 -4.74 -14.48 -24.54
N LYS A 157 -5.82 -13.70 -24.67
CA LYS A 157 -6.74 -13.85 -25.80
C LYS A 157 -6.62 -12.63 -26.72
N VAL A 158 -5.71 -12.78 -27.68
CA VAL A 158 -5.76 -12.35 -29.09
C VAL A 158 -6.39 -10.99 -29.40
N ILE A 159 -5.60 -10.10 -29.99
CA ILE A 159 -5.95 -9.47 -31.27
C ILE A 159 -4.76 -9.66 -32.21
#